data_AF-A0A5J4UXM9-F1
#
_entry.id   AF-A0A5J4UXM9-F1
#
_cell.length_a   1.000
_cell.length_b   1.000
_cell.length_c   1.000
_cell.angle_alpha   90.00
_cell.angle_beta   90.00
_cell.angle_gamma   90.00
#
_symmetry.space_group_name_H-M   'P 1'
#
loop_
_entity.id
_entity.type
_entity.pdbx_description
1 polymer ?
#
loop_
_entity_poly.entity_id
_entity_poly.type
_entity_poly.pdbx_seq_one_letter_code
_entity_poly.pdbx_strand_id
1 'polypeptide(L)'
;MSFVQPAVIRGDQIEQSVNVPKPLPKEQVKTEPKVKQIQQQVPPSLNPNMLIGIIPNRQYAQQKGKKIIQTNKPGCSTVAFNPIISSGIVRFAGFFEDPDEFPYFSIGIADSSAVFGSNEFPYSGENQKETVCYWNGGEISHIGGNLIPGNSGIKFEKLQYSSSKGVSNGKVFEWGKRWERE
;
A
#
# COMPACT_ATOMS: atom_id res chain seq x y z
N MET A 1 -61.30 -68.46 9.58
CA MET A 1 -61.28 -67.29 8.69
C MET A 1 -62.55 -66.49 8.96
N SER A 2 -62.43 -65.42 9.74
CA SER A 2 -63.55 -64.62 10.22
C SER A 2 -63.50 -63.25 9.53
N PHE A 3 -64.54 -62.95 8.77
CA PHE A 3 -64.72 -61.67 8.08
C PHE A 3 -65.50 -60.73 9.00
N VAL A 4 -64.88 -59.61 9.38
CA VAL A 4 -65.49 -58.55 10.20
C VAL A 4 -66.25 -57.58 9.29
N GLN A 5 -67.46 -57.21 9.73
CA GLN A 5 -68.41 -56.33 9.05
C GLN A 5 -67.95 -54.85 8.97
N PRO A 6 -68.46 -54.05 8.02
CA PRO A 6 -68.07 -52.65 7.87
C PRO A 6 -68.85 -51.72 8.81
N ALA A 7 -68.14 -50.76 9.42
CA ALA A 7 -68.75 -49.71 10.24
C ALA A 7 -69.11 -48.48 9.39
N VAL A 8 -70.33 -48.01 9.61
CA VAL A 8 -70.98 -46.84 8.99
C VAL A 8 -70.38 -45.53 9.52
N ILE A 9 -70.10 -44.61 8.60
CA ILE A 9 -69.64 -43.24 8.87
C ILE A 9 -70.80 -42.39 9.39
N ARG A 10 -70.60 -41.66 10.50
CA ARG A 10 -71.40 -40.49 10.88
C ARG A 10 -70.57 -39.47 11.67
N GLY A 11 -70.40 -38.29 11.06
CA GLY A 11 -70.51 -36.95 11.67
C GLY A 11 -69.51 -36.51 12.75
N ASP A 12 -68.55 -35.69 12.32
CA ASP A 12 -68.08 -34.41 12.88
C ASP A 12 -68.01 -34.18 14.40
N GLN A 13 -66.80 -33.89 14.88
CA GLN A 13 -66.39 -32.56 15.41
C GLN A 13 -64.85 -32.56 15.46
N ILE A 14 -64.20 -31.76 14.62
CA ILE A 14 -62.75 -31.52 14.68
C ILE A 14 -62.58 -30.22 15.45
N GLU A 15 -62.02 -30.28 16.66
CA GLU A 15 -61.62 -29.09 17.41
C GLU A 15 -60.61 -28.28 16.59
N GLN A 16 -60.98 -27.04 16.25
CA GLN A 16 -60.08 -26.08 15.65
C GLN A 16 -59.04 -25.65 16.70
N SER A 17 -57.83 -26.17 16.59
CA SER A 17 -56.68 -25.62 17.31
C SER A 17 -56.39 -24.22 16.76
N VAL A 18 -56.68 -23.21 17.58
CA VAL A 18 -56.30 -21.81 17.31
C VAL A 18 -54.77 -21.74 17.37
N ASN A 19 -54.13 -21.79 16.21
CA ASN A 19 -52.70 -21.63 16.06
C ASN A 19 -52.36 -20.14 16.22
N VAL A 20 -52.08 -19.71 17.46
CA VAL A 20 -51.57 -18.36 17.74
C VAL A 20 -50.17 -18.25 17.13
N PRO A 21 -49.90 -17.28 16.23
CA PRO A 21 -48.56 -17.10 15.70
C PRO A 21 -47.60 -16.73 16.82
N LYS A 22 -46.60 -17.60 17.04
CA LYS A 22 -45.46 -17.31 17.91
C LYS A 22 -44.73 -16.08 17.33
N PRO A 23 -44.46 -15.03 18.11
CA PRO A 23 -43.73 -13.88 17.59
C PRO A 23 -42.33 -14.32 17.13
N LEU A 24 -42.00 -13.97 15.88
CA LEU A 24 -40.66 -14.17 15.32
C LEU A 24 -39.60 -13.50 16.23
N PRO A 25 -38.41 -14.12 16.40
CA PRO A 25 -37.33 -13.47 17.12
C PRO A 25 -37.01 -12.14 16.46
N LYS A 26 -37.10 -11.04 17.23
CA LYS A 26 -36.67 -9.72 16.77
C LYS A 26 -35.23 -9.84 16.30
N GLU A 27 -35.01 -9.51 15.04
CA GLU A 27 -33.70 -9.39 14.41
C GLU A 27 -32.85 -8.49 15.32
N GLN A 28 -31.83 -9.08 15.95
CA GLN A 28 -30.87 -8.32 16.72
C GLN A 28 -30.14 -7.42 15.73
N VAL A 29 -30.34 -6.11 15.88
CA VAL A 29 -29.56 -5.08 15.20
C VAL A 29 -28.10 -5.37 15.53
N LYS A 30 -27.39 -5.96 14.57
CA LYS A 30 -25.94 -6.17 14.63
C LYS A 30 -25.32 -4.77 14.72
N THR A 31 -24.92 -4.36 15.91
CA THR A 31 -24.15 -3.13 16.10
C THR A 31 -22.94 -3.18 15.19
N GLU A 32 -22.89 -2.28 14.21
CA GLU A 32 -21.70 -2.07 13.41
C GLU A 32 -20.53 -1.79 14.36
N PRO A 33 -19.38 -2.47 14.20
CA PRO A 33 -18.22 -2.16 15.02
C PRO A 33 -17.82 -0.73 14.70
N LYS A 34 -18.07 0.19 15.64
CA LYS A 34 -17.46 1.52 15.60
C LYS A 34 -15.96 1.30 15.64
N VAL A 35 -15.33 1.33 14.46
CA VAL A 35 -13.89 1.40 14.32
C VAL A 35 -13.48 2.67 15.04
N LYS A 36 -13.05 2.53 16.31
CA LYS A 36 -12.32 3.59 16.99
C LYS A 36 -11.05 3.76 16.16
N GLN A 37 -11.05 4.73 15.25
CA GLN A 37 -9.81 5.27 14.73
C GLN A 37 -9.02 5.73 15.96
N ILE A 38 -8.11 4.88 16.41
CA ILE A 38 -7.10 5.28 17.37
C ILE A 38 -6.41 6.44 16.68
N GLN A 39 -6.60 7.65 17.20
CA GLN A 39 -5.75 8.78 16.85
C GLN A 39 -4.36 8.40 17.35
N GLN A 40 -3.61 7.66 16.52
CA GLN A 40 -2.20 7.44 16.75
C GLN A 40 -1.58 8.83 16.84
N GLN A 41 -0.87 9.09 17.94
CA GLN A 41 -0.07 10.30 18.06
C GLN A 41 0.80 10.39 16.81
N VAL A 42 0.72 11.54 16.14
CA VAL A 42 1.55 11.81 14.96
C VAL A 42 3.01 11.67 15.44
N PRO A 43 3.79 10.73 14.89
CA PRO A 43 5.19 10.61 15.25
C PRO A 43 5.89 11.97 15.04
N PRO A 44 7.00 12.24 15.76
CA PRO A 44 7.81 13.41 15.46
C PRO A 44 8.08 13.45 13.95
N SER A 45 7.71 14.55 13.30
CA SER A 45 7.85 14.69 11.86
C SER A 45 9.31 14.44 11.48
N LEU A 46 9.55 13.46 10.62
CA LEU A 46 10.88 13.22 10.05
C LEU A 46 11.39 14.53 9.45
N ASN A 47 12.52 15.03 9.96
CA ASN A 47 13.17 16.21 9.41
C ASN A 47 13.74 15.85 8.03
N PRO A 48 13.29 16.45 6.92
CA PRO A 48 13.78 16.09 5.59
C PRO A 48 15.28 16.40 5.40
N ASN A 49 15.86 17.28 6.21
CA ASN A 49 17.29 17.56 6.20
C ASN A 49 18.12 16.43 6.85
N MET A 50 17.48 15.45 7.49
CA MET A 50 18.13 14.26 8.06
C MET A 50 18.16 13.06 7.11
N LEU A 51 17.58 13.16 5.91
CA LEU A 51 17.52 12.02 4.98
C LEU A 51 18.92 11.74 4.40
N ILE A 52 19.59 10.72 4.90
CA ILE A 52 20.92 10.29 4.44
C ILE A 52 20.77 9.02 3.63
N GLY A 53 21.19 9.07 2.38
CA GLY A 53 21.23 7.95 1.45
C GLY A 53 22.36 6.99 1.80
N ILE A 54 22.00 5.73 1.98
CA ILE A 54 22.90 4.59 2.10
C ILE A 54 23.20 4.14 0.68
N ILE A 55 24.36 4.55 0.16
CA ILE A 55 24.78 4.31 -1.22
C ILE A 55 25.92 3.27 -1.22
N PRO A 56 25.72 2.06 -1.78
CA PRO A 56 26.75 1.01 -1.77
C PRO A 56 28.02 1.40 -2.50
N ASN A 57 27.89 2.11 -3.63
CA ASN A 57 29.02 2.53 -4.44
C ASN A 57 28.81 3.92 -5.07
N ARG A 58 29.65 4.87 -4.67
CA ARG A 58 29.59 6.27 -5.11
C ARG A 58 29.98 6.50 -6.58
N GLN A 59 30.49 5.47 -7.26
CA GLN A 59 30.75 5.51 -8.69
C GLN A 59 29.48 5.43 -9.54
N TYR A 60 28.37 4.90 -9.03
CA TYR A 60 27.11 4.76 -9.76
C TYR A 60 26.04 5.78 -9.32
N ALA A 61 26.00 6.14 -8.04
CA ALA A 61 25.11 7.17 -7.53
C ALA A 61 25.78 8.01 -6.44
N GLN A 62 25.38 9.27 -6.29
CA GLN A 62 25.88 10.15 -5.25
C GLN A 62 24.74 10.98 -4.68
N GLN A 63 24.83 11.32 -3.40
CA GLN A 63 23.90 12.28 -2.78
C GLN A 63 24.56 13.65 -2.69
N LYS A 64 23.87 14.69 -3.19
CA LYS A 64 24.22 16.09 -2.98
C LYS A 64 23.02 16.81 -2.35
N GLY A 65 23.12 17.12 -1.06
CA GLY A 65 21.98 17.64 -0.29
C GLY A 65 20.80 16.67 -0.33
N LYS A 66 19.66 17.10 -0.87
CA LYS A 66 18.44 16.28 -1.03
C LYS A 66 18.33 15.56 -2.38
N LYS A 67 19.33 15.71 -3.25
CA LYS A 67 19.34 15.10 -4.59
C LYS A 67 20.12 13.79 -4.54
N ILE A 68 19.55 12.75 -5.14
CA ILE A 68 20.28 11.55 -5.57
C ILE A 68 20.59 11.73 -7.05
N ILE A 69 21.86 11.60 -7.39
CA ILE A 69 22.40 11.83 -8.73
C ILE A 69 23.00 10.51 -9.19
N GLN A 70 22.40 9.91 -10.23
CA GLN A 70 23.04 8.81 -10.95
C GLN A 70 24.22 9.38 -11.74
N THR A 71 25.35 8.69 -11.72
CA THR A 71 26.53 9.09 -12.50
C THR A 71 26.40 8.58 -13.94
N ASN A 72 27.29 9.03 -14.82
CA ASN A 72 27.34 8.55 -16.21
C ASN A 72 27.86 7.11 -16.34
N LYS A 73 28.13 6.42 -15.23
CA LYS A 73 28.60 5.03 -15.26
C LYS A 73 27.39 4.12 -15.53
N PRO A 74 27.40 3.29 -16.59
CA PRO A 74 26.28 2.42 -16.90
C PRO A 74 26.08 1.40 -15.78
N GLY A 75 24.85 1.24 -15.33
CA GLY A 75 24.52 0.30 -14.27
C GLY A 75 23.32 0.73 -13.42
N CYS A 76 22.82 -0.20 -12.62
CA CYS A 76 21.75 0.04 -11.66
C CYS A 76 22.29 0.67 -10.37
N SER A 77 21.43 1.36 -9.64
CA SER A 77 21.76 1.87 -8.31
C SER A 77 20.53 1.78 -7.41
N THR A 78 20.68 1.04 -6.32
CA THR A 78 19.68 1.01 -5.25
C THR A 78 20.20 1.85 -4.08
N VAL A 79 19.40 2.82 -3.65
CA VAL A 79 19.72 3.72 -2.54
C VAL A 79 18.67 3.56 -1.46
N ALA A 80 19.09 3.11 -0.27
CA ALA A 80 18.25 3.12 0.92
C ALA A 80 18.42 4.46 1.66
N PHE A 81 17.52 4.76 2.60
CA PHE A 81 17.58 6.01 3.37
C PHE A 81 17.55 5.75 4.88
N ASN A 82 18.33 6.56 5.61
CA ASN A 82 18.32 6.66 7.06
C ASN A 82 17.69 8.03 7.45
N PRO A 83 16.81 8.14 8.47
CA PRO A 83 16.43 7.12 9.46
C PRO A 83 15.52 6.00 8.94
N ILE A 84 15.63 4.83 9.56
CA ILE A 84 14.67 3.72 9.39
C ILE A 84 13.29 4.16 9.91
N ILE A 85 12.24 3.81 9.16
CA ILE A 85 10.86 4.04 9.56
C ILE A 85 10.43 2.87 10.46
N SER A 86 10.36 3.11 11.78
CA SER A 86 10.02 2.06 12.76
C SER A 86 8.53 2.04 13.16
N SER A 87 7.81 3.15 12.96
CA SER A 87 6.38 3.24 13.30
C SER A 87 5.71 4.45 12.62
N GLY A 88 4.38 4.45 12.60
CA GLY A 88 3.56 5.52 12.06
C GLY A 88 3.38 5.47 10.54
N ILE A 89 2.93 6.60 9.97
CA ILE A 89 2.65 6.74 8.54
C ILE A 89 3.62 7.77 7.97
N VAL A 90 4.40 7.37 6.98
CA VAL A 90 5.37 8.23 6.29
C VAL A 90 4.97 8.39 4.84
N ARG A 91 5.12 9.61 4.32
CA ARG A 91 4.94 9.92 2.91
C ARG A 91 6.27 10.34 2.30
N PHE A 92 6.72 9.61 1.29
CA PHE A 92 7.83 9.99 0.44
C PHE A 92 7.30 10.70 -0.81
N ALA A 93 7.97 11.78 -1.22
CA ALA A 93 7.66 12.52 -2.43
C ALA A 93 8.92 13.18 -2.98
N GLY A 94 9.01 13.28 -4.30
CA GLY A 94 10.17 13.85 -4.98
C GLY A 94 9.85 14.20 -6.43
N PHE A 95 10.87 14.64 -7.15
CA PHE A 95 10.81 14.95 -8.57
C PHE A 95 11.98 14.26 -9.27
N PHE A 96 11.74 13.80 -10.49
CA PHE A 96 12.80 13.35 -11.38
C PHE A 96 13.21 14.53 -12.25
N GLU A 97 14.49 14.89 -12.20
CA GLU A 97 15.09 15.92 -13.04
C GLU A 97 15.71 15.23 -14.25
N ASP A 98 15.28 15.62 -15.46
CA ASP A 98 15.81 15.11 -16.74
C ASP A 98 15.83 13.58 -16.86
N PRO A 99 14.69 12.89 -16.66
CA PRO A 99 14.64 11.47 -16.93
C PRO A 99 14.95 11.21 -18.41
N ASP A 100 15.67 10.13 -18.71
CA ASP A 100 15.70 9.53 -20.04
C ASP A 100 14.27 9.45 -20.61
N GLU A 101 14.13 9.38 -21.94
CA GLU A 101 12.80 9.26 -22.58
C GLU A 101 11.98 8.08 -22.03
N PHE A 102 12.69 7.03 -21.56
CA PHE A 102 12.12 5.85 -20.92
C PHE A 102 12.91 5.48 -19.65
N PRO A 103 12.71 6.18 -18.52
CA PRO A 103 13.50 5.94 -17.33
C PRO A 103 13.05 4.62 -16.68
N TYR A 104 13.97 3.68 -16.49
CA TYR A 104 13.70 2.42 -15.80
C TYR A 104 14.08 2.53 -14.32
N PHE A 105 13.09 2.62 -13.44
CA PHE A 105 13.30 2.77 -12.01
C PHE A 105 12.13 2.18 -11.21
N SER A 106 12.38 1.99 -9.92
CA SER A 106 11.34 1.67 -8.95
C SER A 106 11.57 2.46 -7.66
N ILE A 107 10.50 2.60 -6.88
CA ILE A 107 10.53 3.17 -5.54
C ILE A 107 9.89 2.15 -4.61
N GLY A 108 10.47 1.93 -3.43
CA GLY A 108 10.01 0.86 -2.57
C GLY A 108 10.33 1.07 -1.10
N ILE A 109 9.94 0.07 -0.32
CA ILE A 109 10.34 -0.12 1.06
C ILE A 109 11.15 -1.41 1.15
N ALA A 110 12.10 -1.42 2.08
CA ALA A 110 12.93 -2.57 2.37
C ALA A 110 12.91 -2.84 3.87
N ASP A 111 13.09 -4.11 4.25
CA ASP A 111 13.39 -4.45 5.63
C ASP A 111 14.69 -3.75 6.06
N SER A 112 14.77 -3.38 7.33
CA SER A 112 15.94 -2.68 7.88
C SER A 112 17.23 -3.50 7.81
N SER A 113 17.14 -4.82 7.67
CA SER A 113 18.28 -5.72 7.50
C SER A 113 18.75 -5.85 6.05
N ALA A 114 18.01 -5.32 5.07
CA ALA A 114 18.38 -5.41 3.67
C ALA A 114 19.72 -4.72 3.37
N VAL A 115 20.62 -5.41 2.68
CA VAL A 115 21.93 -4.88 2.28
C VAL A 115 22.02 -4.86 0.76
N PHE A 116 22.08 -3.66 0.19
CA PHE A 116 22.14 -3.48 -1.26
C PHE A 116 23.57 -3.53 -1.79
N GLY A 117 23.78 -4.33 -2.84
CA GLY A 117 25.05 -4.38 -3.55
C GLY A 117 25.23 -3.24 -4.56
N SER A 118 26.44 -3.11 -5.06
CA SER A 118 26.77 -2.17 -6.13
C SER A 118 26.30 -2.73 -7.47
N ASN A 119 25.65 -1.90 -8.31
CA ASN A 119 25.15 -2.31 -9.63
C ASN A 119 24.11 -3.45 -9.57
N GLU A 120 23.26 -3.43 -8.55
CA GLU A 120 22.26 -4.45 -8.29
C GLU A 120 20.86 -3.85 -8.17
N PHE A 121 19.87 -4.65 -8.54
CA PHE A 121 18.46 -4.32 -8.34
C PHE A 121 18.08 -4.52 -6.87
N PRO A 122 16.97 -3.90 -6.40
CA PRO A 122 16.55 -4.02 -5.01
C PRO A 122 16.28 -5.47 -4.55
N TYR A 123 15.92 -6.36 -5.48
CA TYR A 123 15.65 -7.78 -5.18
C TYR A 123 16.85 -8.70 -5.42
N SER A 124 18.03 -8.18 -5.76
CA SER A 124 19.22 -8.98 -5.99
C SER A 124 19.73 -9.65 -4.71
N GLY A 125 20.41 -10.79 -4.88
CA GLY A 125 21.02 -11.53 -3.77
C GLY A 125 19.99 -12.03 -2.76
N GLU A 126 20.24 -11.74 -1.48
CA GLU A 126 19.38 -12.15 -0.36
C GLU A 126 18.14 -11.26 -0.19
N ASN A 127 18.08 -10.11 -0.88
CA ASN A 127 16.98 -9.14 -0.74
C ASN A 127 15.70 -9.50 -1.49
N GLN A 128 15.63 -10.69 -2.10
CA GLN A 128 14.45 -11.13 -2.86
C GLN A 128 13.16 -11.09 -2.04
N LYS A 129 13.25 -11.28 -0.72
CA LYS A 129 12.11 -11.31 0.21
C LYS A 129 12.03 -10.07 1.10
N GLU A 130 13.02 -9.20 1.02
CA GLU A 130 13.20 -8.06 1.92
C GLU A 130 12.71 -6.75 1.32
N THR A 131 12.17 -6.76 0.09
CA THR A 131 11.76 -5.54 -0.61
C THR A 131 10.36 -5.63 -1.21
N VAL A 132 9.65 -4.50 -1.15
CA VAL A 132 8.43 -4.22 -1.93
C VAL A 132 8.72 -3.01 -2.79
N CYS A 133 8.68 -3.17 -4.12
CA CYS A 133 8.98 -2.09 -5.06
C CYS A 133 7.79 -1.81 -5.96
N TYR A 134 7.54 -0.53 -6.20
CA TYR A 134 6.61 -0.03 -7.19
C TYR A 134 7.40 0.44 -8.41
N TRP A 135 7.19 -0.22 -9.54
CA TRP A 135 7.90 0.05 -10.80
C TRP A 135 7.24 1.18 -11.57
N ASN A 136 8.03 1.89 -12.38
CA ASN A 136 7.55 2.96 -13.23
C ASN A 136 6.42 2.55 -14.19
N GLY A 137 6.33 1.27 -14.56
CA GLY A 137 5.21 0.71 -15.35
C GLY A 137 3.89 0.53 -14.59
N GLY A 138 3.92 0.61 -13.26
CA GLY A 138 2.75 0.44 -12.38
C GLY A 138 2.69 -0.94 -11.72
N GLU A 139 3.64 -1.82 -12.01
CA GLU A 139 3.74 -3.11 -11.37
C GLU A 139 4.27 -2.98 -9.93
N ILE A 140 3.75 -3.82 -9.04
CA ILE A 140 4.32 -4.00 -7.72
C ILE A 140 5.12 -5.30 -7.73
N SER A 141 6.38 -5.26 -7.34
CA SER A 141 7.16 -6.48 -7.07
C SER A 141 7.27 -6.73 -5.58
N HIS A 142 7.03 -7.96 -5.16
CA HIS A 142 7.23 -8.41 -3.79
C HIS A 142 7.57 -9.91 -3.81
N ILE A 143 8.51 -10.33 -2.96
CA ILE A 143 8.98 -11.73 -2.79
C ILE A 143 9.31 -12.43 -4.13
N GLY A 144 10.60 -12.52 -4.45
CA GLY A 144 11.09 -13.29 -5.60
C GLY A 144 10.95 -12.57 -6.95
N GLY A 145 10.76 -11.24 -6.94
CA GLY A 145 10.78 -10.41 -8.15
C GLY A 145 9.55 -10.55 -9.06
N ASN A 146 8.53 -11.31 -8.66
CA ASN A 146 7.29 -11.41 -9.43
C ASN A 146 6.60 -10.05 -9.53
N LEU A 147 6.23 -9.67 -10.75
CA LEU A 147 5.52 -8.42 -11.03
C LEU A 147 4.01 -8.63 -10.91
N ILE A 148 3.38 -7.87 -10.04
CA ILE A 148 1.93 -7.83 -9.84
C ILE A 148 1.39 -6.63 -10.64
N PRO A 149 0.65 -6.87 -11.74
CA PRO A 149 0.10 -5.80 -12.57
C PRO A 149 -1.17 -5.20 -11.96
N GLY A 150 -1.74 -4.19 -12.63
CA GLY A 150 -3.07 -3.66 -12.32
C GLY A 150 -3.10 -2.23 -11.77
N ASN A 151 -1.95 -1.64 -11.42
CA ASN A 151 -1.87 -0.21 -11.15
C ASN A 151 -1.49 0.58 -12.41
N SER A 152 -1.75 1.89 -12.38
CA SER A 152 -1.31 2.79 -13.44
C SER A 152 0.17 3.10 -13.28
N GLY A 153 0.96 3.06 -14.36
CA GLY A 153 2.34 3.51 -14.33
C GLY A 153 2.53 4.99 -13.97
N ILE A 154 3.76 5.33 -13.60
CA ILE A 154 4.17 6.70 -13.30
C ILE A 154 4.20 7.48 -14.61
N LYS A 155 3.31 8.47 -14.73
CA LYS A 155 3.29 9.38 -15.87
C LYS A 155 4.22 10.56 -15.62
N PHE A 156 5.13 10.77 -16.54
CA PHE A 156 5.99 11.95 -16.57
C PHE A 156 5.25 13.10 -17.21
N GLU A 157 4.45 13.79 -16.41
CA GLU A 157 3.92 15.10 -16.80
C GLU A 157 4.95 16.17 -16.40
N LYS A 158 5.09 17.23 -17.21
CA LYS A 158 5.84 18.44 -16.83
C LYS A 158 5.07 19.16 -15.72
N LEU A 159 5.12 18.62 -14.51
CA LEU A 159 4.48 19.22 -13.35
C LEU A 159 5.41 20.27 -12.77
N GLN A 160 4.95 21.52 -12.75
CA GLN A 160 5.64 22.59 -12.01
C GLN A 160 5.42 22.49 -10.49
N TYR A 161 4.45 21.67 -10.04
CA TYR A 161 4.04 21.53 -8.64
C TYR A 161 3.61 20.09 -8.30
N SER A 162 3.67 19.71 -7.02
CA SER A 162 3.20 18.40 -6.54
C SER A 162 1.68 18.25 -6.70
N SER A 163 1.20 17.13 -7.24
CA SER A 163 -0.24 16.83 -7.43
C SER A 163 -0.91 16.19 -6.21
N SER A 164 -0.21 16.06 -5.09
CA SER A 164 -0.72 15.33 -3.93
C SER A 164 -1.81 16.07 -3.18
N LYS A 165 -3.02 15.51 -3.19
CA LYS A 165 -4.07 15.86 -2.24
C LYS A 165 -3.69 15.26 -0.88
N GLY A 166 -3.48 16.12 0.12
CA GLY A 166 -3.06 15.70 1.46
C GLY A 166 -4.05 14.75 2.11
N VAL A 167 -3.55 13.90 3.01
CA VAL A 167 -4.40 13.15 3.97
C VAL A 167 -4.94 14.16 4.99
N SER A 168 -6.21 14.06 5.38
CA SER A 168 -6.75 14.89 6.47
C SER A 168 -5.91 14.69 7.73
N ASN A 169 -5.48 15.79 8.36
CA ASN A 169 -4.47 15.86 9.46
C ASN A 169 -3.00 15.62 9.08
N GLY A 170 -2.66 15.44 7.80
CA GLY A 170 -1.28 15.49 7.33
C GLY A 170 -0.78 16.92 7.18
N LYS A 171 0.39 17.25 7.73
CA LYS A 171 1.08 18.51 7.40
C LYS A 171 1.60 18.41 5.96
N VAL A 172 0.93 19.10 5.03
CA VAL A 172 1.41 19.29 3.66
C VAL A 172 2.31 20.52 3.66
N PHE A 173 3.57 20.35 3.25
CA PHE A 173 4.43 21.50 2.94
C PHE A 173 4.42 21.69 1.42
N GLU A 174 4.33 22.95 0.98
CA GLU A 174 4.48 23.32 -0.42
C GLU A 174 5.97 23.44 -0.74
N TRP A 175 6.44 22.73 -1.77
CA TRP A 175 7.78 22.92 -2.32
C TRP A 175 7.79 22.65 -3.82
N GLY A 176 8.61 23.40 -4.55
CA GLY A 176 8.71 23.37 -6.02
C GLY A 176 8.39 24.72 -6.65
N LYS A 177 9.40 25.59 -6.76
CA LYS A 177 9.45 26.60 -7.82
C LYS A 177 10.60 26.22 -8.74
N ARG A 178 10.38 26.37 -10.05
CA ARG A 178 11.42 26.27 -11.07
C ARG A 178 12.43 27.39 -10.82
N TRP A 179 13.67 27.02 -10.56
CA TRP A 179 14.78 27.97 -10.50
C TRP A 179 15.37 28.07 -11.89
N GLU A 180 15.53 29.28 -12.41
CA GLU A 180 16.17 29.49 -13.70
C GLU A 180 17.62 29.02 -13.62
N ARG A 181 18.08 28.38 -14.69
CA ARG A 181 19.49 27.98 -14.85
C ARG A 181 20.29 29.24 -15.19
N GLU A 182 21.40 29.46 -14.50
CA GLU A 182 22.47 30.36 -14.95
C GLU A 182 23.12 29.84 -16.24
#